data_AF-A0A9P7BF01-F1
#
_entry.id   AF-A0A9P7BF01-F1
#
_cell.length_a   1.000
_cell.length_b   1.000
_cell.length_c   1.000
_cell.angle_alpha   90.00
_cell.angle_beta   90.00
_cell.angle_gamma   90.00
#
_symmetry.space_group_name_H-M   'P 1'
#
loop_
_entity.id
_entity.type
_entity.pdbx_description
1 polymer ?
#
loop_
_entity_poly.entity_id
_entity_poly.type
_entity_poly.pdbx_seq_one_letter_code
_entity_poly.pdbx_strand_id
1 'polypeptide(L)'
;MTMLSMFTPRVTLLRLYTQPRRLFSTAPFLFKEAVKATSTKKVITPSKKASSTTTKKASAKKASAKTASSKKASTAGAKKSAKAKKAAADKKAAALKLKKENSITELKKKEKPKRPSSSFALFYKDHFNDFYVKGEPVTNAVSKASKAWAETSDEIKSQYNEKVNANYIDYNKLKDEWIAKYKRPLTGYTKFIKSNIDKSTCKTTSDAINQMKQLAAKWSALTIDEKESWKAKQL
;
A
#
# COMPACT_ATOMS: atom_id res chain seq x y z
N MET A 1 -0.85 65.34 16.81
CA MET A 1 -1.37 64.75 15.56
C MET A 1 -1.47 63.24 15.75
N THR A 2 -2.63 62.78 16.20
CA THR A 2 -2.97 61.38 16.48
C THR A 2 -3.66 60.79 15.26
N MET A 3 -3.00 59.87 14.55
CA MET A 3 -3.59 59.14 13.42
C MET A 3 -4.41 57.96 13.97
N LEU A 4 -5.74 58.12 13.99
CA LEU A 4 -6.70 57.05 14.20
C LEU A 4 -6.68 56.11 12.97
N SER A 5 -6.12 54.92 13.12
CA SER A 5 -6.24 53.84 12.13
C SER A 5 -7.57 53.12 12.34
N MET A 6 -8.48 53.24 11.36
CA MET A 6 -9.75 52.52 11.37
C MET A 6 -9.54 51.05 10.99
N PHE A 7 -9.87 50.18 11.95
CA PHE A 7 -9.88 48.73 11.82
C PHE A 7 -11.19 48.31 11.15
N THR A 8 -11.17 47.89 9.89
CA THR A 8 -12.34 47.30 9.23
C THR A 8 -12.43 45.81 9.55
N PRO A 9 -13.56 45.32 10.10
CA PRO A 9 -13.73 43.90 10.36
C PRO A 9 -13.96 43.14 9.05
N ARG A 10 -13.06 42.19 8.76
CA ARG A 10 -13.15 41.27 7.64
C ARG A 10 -14.20 40.20 7.95
N VAL A 11 -15.43 40.41 7.45
CA VAL A 11 -16.53 39.44 7.57
C VAL A 11 -16.19 38.20 6.73
N THR A 12 -15.70 37.14 7.39
CA THR A 12 -15.54 35.82 6.78
C THR A 12 -16.90 35.12 6.75
N LEU A 13 -17.49 35.05 5.55
CA LEU A 13 -18.65 34.20 5.27
C LEU A 13 -18.27 32.73 5.48
N LEU A 14 -18.67 32.17 6.62
CA LEU A 14 -18.67 30.73 6.88
C LEU A 14 -19.71 30.07 5.96
N ARG A 15 -19.22 29.57 4.82
CA ARG A 15 -19.99 28.73 3.91
C ARG A 15 -20.15 27.35 4.57
N LEU A 16 -21.23 27.17 5.32
CA LEU A 16 -21.67 25.88 5.84
C LEU A 16 -21.96 24.95 4.65
N TYR A 17 -20.97 24.16 4.26
CA TYR A 17 -21.16 23.05 3.32
C TYR A 17 -21.85 21.91 4.06
N THR A 18 -23.18 21.93 4.07
CA THR A 18 -24.01 20.78 4.43
C THR A 18 -23.77 19.69 3.39
N GLN A 19 -22.86 18.78 3.68
CA GLN A 19 -22.68 17.55 2.92
C GLN A 19 -24.01 16.75 2.99
N PRO A 20 -24.60 16.34 1.86
CA PRO A 20 -25.71 15.40 1.90
C PRO A 20 -25.18 14.09 2.47
N ARG A 21 -25.57 13.77 3.71
CA ARG A 21 -25.42 12.43 4.27
C ARG A 21 -26.10 11.48 3.28
N ARG A 22 -25.30 10.69 2.56
CA ARG A 22 -25.81 9.49 1.89
C ARG A 22 -26.32 8.59 3.01
N LEU A 23 -27.64 8.64 3.22
CA LEU A 23 -28.36 7.62 3.94
C LEU A 23 -28.07 6.32 3.17
N PHE A 24 -27.15 5.52 3.70
CA PHE A 24 -27.17 4.11 3.41
C PHE A 24 -28.53 3.64 3.89
N SER A 25 -29.44 3.47 2.94
CA SER A 25 -30.68 2.73 3.13
C SER A 25 -30.27 1.33 3.56
N THR A 26 -30.15 1.13 4.87
CA THR A 26 -30.20 -0.18 5.49
C THR A 26 -31.60 -0.69 5.21
N ALA A 27 -31.76 -1.45 4.13
CA ALA A 27 -32.96 -2.22 3.92
C ALA A 27 -33.18 -3.07 5.19
N PRO A 28 -34.30 -2.90 5.92
CA PRO A 28 -34.63 -3.83 6.97
C PRO A 28 -34.87 -5.17 6.29
N PHE A 29 -34.01 -6.13 6.60
CA PHE A 29 -34.27 -7.53 6.29
C PHE A 29 -35.44 -7.95 7.20
N LEU A 30 -36.66 -7.64 6.73
CA LEU A 30 -37.94 -8.02 7.30
C LEU A 30 -38.05 -9.55 7.19
N PHE A 31 -37.51 -10.23 8.18
CA PHE A 31 -37.79 -11.63 8.45
C PHE A 31 -39.25 -11.71 8.87
N LYS A 32 -40.15 -11.93 7.91
CA LYS A 32 -41.54 -12.25 8.20
C LYS A 32 -41.57 -13.62 8.88
N GLU A 33 -41.82 -13.58 10.19
CA GLU A 33 -42.42 -14.66 10.95
C GLU A 33 -43.63 -15.22 10.19
N ALA A 34 -43.49 -16.44 9.69
CA ALA A 34 -44.60 -17.31 9.39
C ALA A 34 -44.42 -18.55 10.25
N VAL A 35 -44.94 -18.47 11.48
CA VAL A 35 -45.26 -19.63 12.29
C VAL A 35 -46.39 -20.36 11.60
N LYS A 36 -46.13 -21.58 11.12
CA LYS A 36 -47.12 -22.66 11.09
C LYS A 36 -46.41 -23.98 11.31
N ALA A 37 -46.83 -24.63 12.39
CA ALA A 37 -46.41 -25.93 12.85
C ALA A 37 -46.48 -27.00 11.75
N THR A 38 -45.55 -27.95 11.76
CA THR A 38 -45.85 -29.38 11.84
C THR A 38 -44.56 -30.18 11.96
N SER A 39 -44.67 -31.24 12.77
CA SER A 39 -43.65 -32.22 13.11
C SER A 39 -42.96 -32.87 11.90
N THR A 40 -41.68 -33.20 12.02
CA THR A 40 -41.21 -34.60 12.10
C THR A 40 -39.69 -34.70 12.00
N LYS A 41 -39.20 -35.65 12.77
CA LYS A 41 -37.83 -36.11 12.98
C LYS A 41 -37.18 -36.58 11.67
N LYS A 42 -36.04 -36.01 11.27
CA LYS A 42 -35.07 -36.74 10.41
C LYS A 42 -33.63 -36.25 10.60
N VAL A 43 -32.83 -37.15 11.15
CA VAL A 43 -31.37 -37.25 11.05
C VAL A 43 -30.94 -37.09 9.59
N ILE A 44 -29.88 -36.32 9.31
CA ILE A 44 -28.85 -36.56 8.28
C ILE A 44 -27.69 -35.54 8.46
N THR A 45 -26.49 -36.10 8.44
CA THR A 45 -25.13 -35.53 8.49
C THR A 45 -24.79 -34.54 7.36
N PRO A 46 -23.92 -33.52 7.57
CA PRO A 46 -23.32 -32.78 6.47
C PRO A 46 -22.11 -33.52 5.87
N SER A 47 -22.34 -34.08 4.69
CA SER A 47 -21.37 -34.59 3.73
C SER A 47 -20.44 -33.49 3.21
N LYS A 48 -19.14 -33.81 3.16
CA LYS A 48 -18.08 -33.31 2.26
C LYS A 48 -18.62 -32.68 0.97
N LYS A 49 -18.15 -31.48 0.62
CA LYS A 49 -18.13 -31.02 -0.77
C LYS A 49 -16.69 -30.87 -1.24
N ALA A 50 -16.36 -31.75 -2.17
CA ALA A 50 -15.07 -31.95 -2.77
C ALA A 50 -14.69 -30.82 -3.73
N SER A 51 -13.38 -30.63 -3.82
CA SER A 51 -12.68 -29.86 -4.85
C SER A 51 -12.59 -30.63 -6.17
N SER A 52 -12.09 -29.93 -7.20
CA SER A 52 -11.74 -30.40 -8.56
C SER A 52 -12.93 -30.49 -9.52
N THR A 53 -12.86 -29.96 -10.75
CA THR A 53 -11.95 -30.46 -11.79
C THR A 53 -11.78 -29.45 -12.94
N THR A 54 -10.55 -29.44 -13.43
CA THR A 54 -9.95 -28.89 -14.66
C THR A 54 -10.77 -28.98 -15.95
N THR A 55 -10.65 -27.94 -16.80
CA THR A 55 -10.90 -28.04 -18.26
C THR A 55 -9.78 -27.44 -19.10
N LYS A 56 -9.03 -28.36 -19.73
CA LYS A 56 -8.47 -28.39 -21.09
C LYS A 56 -8.08 -27.05 -21.74
N LYS A 57 -6.77 -26.80 -21.82
CA LYS A 57 -6.15 -25.93 -22.84
C LYS A 57 -5.59 -26.81 -23.96
N ALA A 58 -6.19 -26.70 -25.13
CA ALA A 58 -5.80 -27.40 -26.34
C ALA A 58 -4.45 -26.90 -26.87
N SER A 59 -3.61 -27.87 -27.22
CA SER A 59 -2.34 -27.74 -27.92
C SER A 59 -2.56 -27.83 -29.43
N ALA A 60 -2.06 -26.83 -30.17
CA ALA A 60 -1.85 -26.89 -31.61
C ALA A 60 -0.76 -25.84 -31.93
N LYS A 61 0.09 -25.98 -32.93
CA LYS A 61 0.63 -27.12 -33.68
C LYS A 61 1.91 -26.55 -34.28
N LYS A 62 2.97 -27.35 -34.21
CA LYS A 62 4.32 -27.11 -34.70
C LYS A 62 4.30 -26.94 -36.23
N ALA A 63 4.92 -25.88 -36.75
CA ALA A 63 5.36 -25.80 -38.14
C ALA A 63 6.78 -25.22 -38.18
N SER A 64 7.69 -26.07 -38.62
CA SER A 64 9.10 -25.87 -38.88
C SER A 64 9.32 -25.10 -40.18
N ALA A 65 10.21 -24.11 -40.16
CA ALA A 65 10.92 -23.68 -41.37
C ALA A 65 12.42 -23.69 -41.05
N LYS A 66 13.08 -24.66 -41.67
CA LYS A 66 14.50 -24.95 -41.66
C LYS A 66 15.05 -24.29 -42.93
N THR A 67 15.98 -23.36 -42.81
CA THR A 67 16.82 -22.96 -43.95
C THR A 67 18.25 -22.85 -43.46
N ALA A 68 19.12 -23.49 -44.23
CA ALA A 68 20.47 -23.90 -43.88
C ALA A 68 21.51 -22.88 -44.31
N SER A 69 22.68 -22.97 -43.63
CA SER A 69 24.05 -22.77 -44.14
C SER A 69 24.41 -21.41 -44.77
N SER A 70 25.53 -20.75 -44.45
CA SER A 70 26.88 -21.31 -44.47
C SER A 70 27.94 -20.29 -44.00
N LYS A 71 29.05 -20.86 -43.50
CA LYS A 71 30.47 -20.44 -43.61
C LYS A 71 30.86 -18.94 -43.56
N LYS A 72 31.56 -18.57 -42.47
CA LYS A 72 32.87 -17.86 -42.51
C LYS A 72 33.58 -18.02 -41.15
N ALA A 73 34.47 -19.00 -40.99
CA ALA A 73 35.92 -18.89 -41.20
C ALA A 73 36.62 -17.84 -40.30
N SER A 74 37.14 -18.34 -39.18
CA SER A 74 38.49 -18.11 -38.64
C SER A 74 39.11 -16.70 -38.70
N THR A 75 39.01 -15.97 -37.58
CA THR A 75 40.10 -15.15 -37.03
C THR A 75 40.11 -15.30 -35.50
N ALA A 76 40.63 -16.43 -35.06
CA ALA A 76 40.93 -16.70 -33.66
C ALA A 76 42.41 -16.36 -33.41
N GLY A 77 42.67 -15.57 -32.36
CA GLY A 77 44.01 -15.50 -31.75
C GLY A 77 44.60 -14.11 -31.61
N ALA A 78 43.96 -13.20 -30.84
CA ALA A 78 44.64 -12.09 -30.13
C ALA A 78 43.67 -11.22 -29.31
N LYS A 79 42.39 -11.15 -29.66
CA LYS A 79 41.40 -10.27 -28.98
C LYS A 79 40.55 -10.93 -27.86
N LYS A 80 40.92 -12.13 -27.39
CA LYS A 80 40.11 -12.91 -26.43
C LYS A 80 40.48 -12.70 -24.95
N SER A 81 41.63 -12.11 -24.64
CA SER A 81 42.11 -11.91 -23.25
C SER A 81 41.74 -10.53 -22.66
N ALA A 82 41.51 -9.50 -23.47
CA ALA A 82 41.08 -8.18 -22.98
C ALA A 82 39.57 -8.08 -22.67
N LYS A 83 38.72 -8.84 -23.38
CA LYS A 83 37.25 -8.83 -23.17
C LYS A 83 36.82 -9.60 -21.92
N ALA A 84 37.59 -10.61 -21.49
CA ALA A 84 37.33 -11.37 -20.28
C ALA A 84 37.66 -10.59 -18.99
N LYS A 85 38.71 -9.76 -18.99
CA LYS A 85 39.06 -8.92 -17.83
C LYS A 85 38.06 -7.77 -17.59
N LYS A 86 37.47 -7.19 -18.65
CA LYS A 86 36.42 -6.15 -18.51
C LYS A 86 35.11 -6.70 -17.92
N ALA A 87 34.69 -7.89 -18.36
CA ALA A 87 33.48 -8.54 -17.82
C ALA A 87 33.59 -8.98 -16.34
N ALA A 88 34.80 -9.23 -15.84
CA ALA A 88 35.03 -9.54 -14.42
C ALA A 88 35.02 -8.28 -13.53
N ALA A 89 35.50 -7.13 -14.04
CA ALA A 89 35.44 -5.85 -13.35
C ALA A 89 34.00 -5.31 -13.26
N ASP A 90 33.22 -5.41 -14.33
CA ASP A 90 31.82 -4.98 -14.35
C ASP A 90 30.93 -5.82 -13.41
N LYS A 91 31.21 -7.13 -13.27
CA LYS A 91 30.51 -8.00 -12.31
C LYS A 91 30.83 -7.64 -10.85
N LYS A 92 32.07 -7.27 -10.52
CA LYS A 92 32.43 -6.81 -9.16
C LYS A 92 31.82 -5.45 -8.82
N ALA A 93 31.76 -4.53 -9.78
CA ALA A 93 31.12 -3.22 -9.59
C ALA A 93 29.59 -3.34 -9.40
N ALA A 94 28.92 -4.23 -10.14
CA ALA A 94 27.49 -4.49 -9.98
C ALA A 94 27.15 -5.13 -8.62
N ALA A 95 27.95 -6.08 -8.14
CA ALA A 95 27.75 -6.71 -6.84
C ALA A 95 27.93 -5.73 -5.65
N LEU A 96 28.84 -4.77 -5.77
CA LEU A 96 29.05 -3.71 -4.76
C LEU A 96 27.89 -2.71 -4.72
N LYS A 97 27.29 -2.36 -5.86
CA LYS A 97 26.11 -1.48 -5.92
C LYS A 97 24.88 -2.11 -5.29
N LEU A 98 24.62 -3.40 -5.56
CA LEU A 98 23.50 -4.14 -4.97
C LEU A 98 23.59 -4.24 -3.44
N LYS A 99 24.80 -4.44 -2.89
CA LYS A 99 25.01 -4.45 -1.43
C LYS A 99 24.71 -3.10 -0.77
N LYS A 100 25.07 -1.98 -1.42
CA LYS A 100 24.80 -0.63 -0.91
C LYS A 100 23.32 -0.24 -1.00
N GLU A 101 22.62 -0.63 -2.07
CA GLU A 101 21.18 -0.34 -2.22
C GLU A 101 20.30 -1.13 -1.23
N ASN A 102 20.65 -2.40 -0.98
CA ASN A 102 19.99 -3.19 0.07
C ASN A 102 20.19 -2.55 1.44
N SER A 103 21.38 -2.02 1.73
CA SER A 103 21.65 -1.28 2.98
C SER A 103 20.76 -0.03 3.13
N ILE A 104 20.62 0.82 2.11
CA ILE A 104 19.79 2.04 2.22
C ILE A 104 18.31 1.69 2.40
N THR A 105 17.80 0.67 1.70
CA THR A 105 16.40 0.25 1.84
C THR A 105 16.11 -0.41 3.19
N GLU A 106 17.07 -1.14 3.75
CA GLU A 106 16.99 -1.71 5.10
C GLU A 106 17.07 -0.64 6.18
N LEU A 107 17.97 0.34 6.06
CA LEU A 107 18.05 1.48 6.97
C LEU A 107 16.73 2.26 6.99
N LYS A 108 16.13 2.51 5.83
CA LYS A 108 14.80 3.14 5.73
C LYS A 108 13.71 2.34 6.45
N LYS A 109 13.75 1.01 6.39
CA LYS A 109 12.79 0.15 7.10
C LYS A 109 13.00 0.19 8.61
N LYS A 110 14.24 0.24 9.08
CA LYS A 110 14.60 0.29 10.50
C LYS A 110 14.26 1.65 11.14
N GLU A 111 14.50 2.74 10.42
CA GLU A 111 14.18 4.09 10.90
C GLU A 111 12.70 4.46 10.77
N LYS A 112 11.90 3.64 10.08
CA LYS A 112 10.48 3.92 9.94
C LYS A 112 9.82 3.85 11.32
N PRO A 113 9.14 4.92 11.77
CA PRO A 113 8.43 4.89 13.05
C PRO A 113 7.47 3.71 13.12
N LYS A 114 7.49 3.00 14.24
CA LYS A 114 6.60 1.85 14.48
C LYS A 114 5.22 2.38 14.89
N ARG A 115 4.15 1.74 14.42
CA ARG A 115 2.78 2.09 14.81
C ARG A 115 2.59 1.88 16.32
N PRO A 116 1.88 2.78 17.02
CA PRO A 116 1.57 2.58 18.42
C PRO A 116 0.69 1.34 18.60
N SER A 117 0.76 0.73 19.78
CA SER A 117 -0.09 -0.41 20.16
C SER A 117 -1.56 0.01 20.24
N SER A 118 -2.47 -0.93 19.99
CA SER A 118 -3.91 -0.72 20.17
C SER A 118 -4.28 -0.60 21.66
N SER A 119 -5.49 -0.14 21.96
CA SER A 119 -5.97 0.02 23.34
C SER A 119 -6.00 -1.31 24.08
N PHE A 120 -6.50 -2.37 23.43
CA PHE A 120 -6.42 -3.73 23.96
C PHE A 120 -4.98 -4.19 24.23
N ALA A 121 -4.02 -3.88 23.35
CA ALA A 121 -2.63 -4.28 23.54
C ALA A 121 -1.96 -3.54 24.71
N LEU A 122 -2.34 -2.28 24.98
CA LEU A 122 -1.93 -1.55 26.18
C LEU A 122 -2.53 -2.20 27.43
N PHE A 123 -3.84 -2.45 27.44
CA PHE A 123 -4.52 -3.14 28.53
C PHE A 123 -3.90 -4.51 28.83
N TYR A 124 -3.68 -5.33 27.79
CA TYR A 124 -3.07 -6.65 27.95
C TYR A 124 -1.65 -6.58 28.53
N LYS A 125 -0.88 -5.55 28.15
CA LYS A 125 0.47 -5.35 28.68
C LYS A 125 0.44 -5.01 30.17
N ASP A 126 -0.47 -4.14 30.58
CA ASP A 126 -0.61 -3.67 31.96
C ASP A 126 -1.12 -4.81 32.89
N HIS A 127 -1.98 -5.68 32.36
CA HIS A 127 -2.56 -6.82 33.07
C HIS A 127 -1.96 -8.18 32.69
N PHE A 128 -0.76 -8.20 32.09
CA PHE A 128 -0.18 -9.44 31.56
C PHE A 128 -0.01 -10.51 32.65
N ASN A 129 0.45 -10.10 33.83
CA ASN A 129 0.69 -10.99 34.96
C ASN A 129 -0.60 -11.58 35.54
N ASP A 130 -1.74 -10.89 35.40
CA ASP A 130 -3.03 -11.36 35.89
C ASP A 130 -3.55 -12.53 35.04
N PHE A 131 -3.22 -12.54 33.74
CA PHE A 131 -3.69 -13.55 32.80
C PHE A 131 -2.68 -14.67 32.54
N TYR A 132 -1.39 -14.39 32.74
CA TYR A 132 -0.32 -15.34 32.44
C TYR A 132 0.01 -16.23 33.64
N VAL A 133 -0.31 -17.52 33.51
CA VAL A 133 0.08 -18.55 34.47
C VAL A 133 1.32 -19.26 33.95
N LYS A 134 2.37 -19.32 34.79
CA LYS A 134 3.63 -19.98 34.42
C LYS A 134 3.37 -21.46 34.10
N GLY A 135 3.75 -21.88 32.89
CA GLY A 135 3.53 -23.24 32.39
C GLY A 135 2.36 -23.38 31.41
N GLU A 136 1.45 -22.39 31.33
CA GLU A 136 0.42 -22.35 30.28
C GLU A 136 0.96 -21.70 28.99
N PRO A 137 0.41 -22.06 27.82
CA PRO A 137 0.73 -21.37 26.57
C PRO A 137 0.18 -19.94 26.58
N VAL A 138 0.96 -19.00 26.04
CA VAL A 138 0.61 -17.56 25.96
C VAL A 138 -0.72 -17.31 25.25
N THR A 139 -1.12 -18.20 24.33
CA THR A 139 -2.42 -18.14 23.65
C THR A 139 -3.60 -18.16 24.61
N ASN A 140 -3.50 -18.90 25.72
CA ASN A 140 -4.56 -18.95 26.73
C ASN A 140 -4.65 -17.64 27.51
N ALA A 141 -3.52 -17.02 27.81
CA ALA A 141 -3.48 -15.70 28.47
C ALA A 141 -4.12 -14.62 27.60
N VAL A 142 -3.86 -14.62 26.28
CA VAL A 142 -4.50 -13.68 25.35
C VAL A 142 -6.01 -13.92 25.27
N SER A 143 -6.46 -15.18 25.27
CA SER A 143 -7.89 -15.51 25.30
C SER A 143 -8.58 -15.01 26.58
N LYS A 144 -7.95 -15.22 27.75
CA LYS A 144 -8.42 -14.71 29.05
C LYS A 144 -8.50 -13.18 29.04
N ALA A 145 -7.44 -12.51 28.58
CA ALA A 145 -7.40 -11.06 28.46
C ALA A 145 -8.47 -10.50 27.52
N SER A 146 -8.74 -11.18 26.40
CA SER A 146 -9.77 -10.76 25.45
C SER A 146 -11.18 -10.83 26.06
N LYS A 147 -11.46 -11.83 26.90
CA LYS A 147 -12.74 -11.93 27.62
C LYS A 147 -12.85 -10.83 28.67
N ALA A 148 -11.81 -10.65 29.48
CA ALA A 148 -11.75 -9.57 30.47
C ALA A 148 -11.94 -8.19 29.81
N TRP A 149 -11.30 -7.94 28.66
CA TRP A 149 -11.48 -6.70 27.91
C TRP A 149 -12.92 -6.52 27.40
N ALA A 150 -13.61 -7.58 27.00
CA ALA A 150 -15.01 -7.47 26.60
C ALA A 150 -15.89 -7.04 27.78
N GLU A 151 -15.63 -7.58 28.97
CA GLU A 151 -16.36 -7.34 30.22
C GLU A 151 -16.02 -6.00 30.90
N THR A 152 -14.83 -5.42 30.63
CA THR A 152 -14.47 -4.10 31.20
C THR A 152 -15.47 -3.00 30.80
N SER A 153 -15.69 -2.06 31.73
CA SER A 153 -16.55 -0.91 31.51
C SER A 153 -16.02 -0.01 30.40
N ASP A 154 -16.93 0.72 29.75
CA ASP A 154 -16.58 1.63 28.66
C ASP A 154 -15.70 2.81 29.12
N GLU A 155 -15.78 3.18 30.39
CA GLU A 155 -14.92 4.20 31.00
C GLU A 155 -13.43 3.80 30.95
N ILE A 156 -13.12 2.58 31.36
CA ILE A 156 -11.74 2.04 31.30
C ILE A 156 -11.28 1.96 29.84
N LYS A 157 -12.15 1.48 28.94
CA LYS A 157 -11.85 1.42 27.51
C LYS A 157 -11.55 2.82 26.95
N SER A 158 -12.30 3.85 27.38
CA SER A 158 -12.07 5.24 26.98
C SER A 158 -10.69 5.73 27.39
N GLN A 159 -10.27 5.48 28.64
CA GLN A 159 -8.94 5.87 29.13
C GLN A 159 -7.81 5.27 28.28
N TYR A 160 -7.91 3.98 27.92
CA TYR A 160 -6.92 3.36 27.04
C TYR A 160 -6.98 3.91 25.61
N ASN A 161 -8.16 4.25 25.08
CA ASN A 161 -8.28 4.90 23.78
C ASN A 161 -7.64 6.30 23.77
N GLU A 162 -7.76 7.07 24.85
CA GLU A 162 -7.08 8.36 25.01
C GLU A 162 -5.56 8.19 25.00
N LYS A 163 -5.02 7.21 25.73
CA LYS A 163 -3.59 6.86 25.68
C LYS A 163 -3.13 6.50 24.26
N VAL A 164 -3.92 5.74 23.51
CA VAL A 164 -3.62 5.40 22.11
C VAL A 164 -3.63 6.65 21.24
N ASN A 165 -4.61 7.53 21.40
CA ASN A 165 -4.73 8.76 20.62
C ASN A 165 -3.54 9.69 20.84
N ALA A 166 -3.12 9.86 22.10
CA ALA A 166 -1.91 10.61 22.44
C ALA A 166 -0.67 10.03 21.72
N ASN A 167 -0.46 8.72 21.84
CA ASN A 167 0.65 8.03 21.15
C ASN A 167 0.56 8.14 19.61
N TYR A 168 -0.66 8.21 19.06
CA TYR A 168 -0.88 8.33 17.62
C TYR A 168 -0.53 9.73 17.10
N ILE A 169 -0.76 10.78 17.90
CA ILE A 169 -0.34 12.15 17.57
C ILE A 169 1.18 12.20 17.42
N ASP A 170 1.93 11.67 18.39
CA ASP A 170 3.39 11.67 18.33
C ASP A 170 3.93 10.77 17.23
N TYR A 171 3.31 9.62 17.01
CA TYR A 171 3.63 8.76 15.87
C TYR A 171 3.45 9.47 14.52
N ASN A 172 2.38 10.27 14.35
CA ASN A 172 2.15 11.00 13.11
C ASN A 172 3.21 12.08 12.88
N LYS A 173 3.63 12.81 13.92
CA LYS A 173 4.73 13.78 13.83
C LYS A 173 6.02 13.10 13.35
N LEU A 174 6.44 12.02 14.02
CA LEU A 174 7.63 11.26 13.65
C LEU A 174 7.53 10.66 12.25
N LYS A 175 6.33 10.20 11.86
CA LYS A 175 6.06 9.66 10.53
C LYS A 175 6.19 10.74 9.46
N ASP A 176 5.69 11.94 9.72
CA ASP A 176 5.76 13.05 8.77
C ASP A 176 7.20 13.55 8.61
N GLU A 177 7.96 13.64 9.69
CA GLU A 177 9.41 13.90 9.67
C GLU A 177 10.17 12.83 8.88
N TRP A 178 9.85 11.55 9.11
CA TRP A 178 10.45 10.44 8.36
C TRP A 178 10.09 10.51 6.87
N ILE A 179 8.83 10.83 6.54
CA ILE A 179 8.39 11.03 5.16
C ILE A 179 9.15 12.20 4.55
N ALA A 180 9.31 13.33 5.24
CA ALA A 180 10.05 14.48 4.76
C ALA A 180 11.53 14.15 4.49
N LYS A 181 12.20 13.47 5.42
CA LYS A 181 13.60 13.02 5.31
C LYS A 181 13.82 12.07 4.13
N TYR A 182 12.87 11.17 3.89
CA TYR A 182 13.02 10.11 2.89
C TYR A 182 12.18 10.28 1.62
N LYS A 183 11.52 11.43 1.45
CA LYS A 183 10.74 11.74 0.26
C LYS A 183 11.65 11.71 -0.95
N ARG A 184 11.36 10.81 -1.89
CA ARG A 184 12.08 10.81 -3.17
C ARG A 184 11.70 12.07 -3.94
N PRO A 185 12.68 12.81 -4.50
CA PRO A 185 12.36 13.90 -5.41
C PRO A 185 11.53 13.36 -6.57
N LEU A 186 10.52 14.12 -6.99
CA LEU A 186 9.71 13.71 -8.13
C LEU A 186 10.58 13.68 -9.39
N THR A 187 10.50 12.57 -10.11
CA THR A 187 11.15 12.46 -11.42
C THR A 187 10.51 13.42 -12.42
N GLY A 188 11.24 13.85 -13.45
CA GLY A 188 10.69 14.71 -14.50
C GLY A 188 9.42 14.13 -15.14
N TYR A 189 9.39 12.81 -15.37
CA TYR A 189 8.20 12.11 -15.88
C TYR A 189 7.01 12.20 -14.89
N THR A 190 7.25 11.99 -13.60
CA THR A 190 6.20 12.14 -12.58
C THR A 190 5.68 13.58 -12.51
N LYS A 191 6.56 14.58 -12.67
CA LYS A 191 6.18 16.00 -12.74
C LYS A 191 5.31 16.29 -13.96
N PHE A 192 5.70 15.76 -15.11
CA PHE A 192 4.94 15.84 -16.36
C PHE A 192 3.54 15.21 -16.23
N ILE A 193 3.43 13.98 -15.73
CA ILE A 193 2.12 13.33 -15.53
C ILE A 193 1.24 14.17 -14.62
N LYS A 194 1.75 14.60 -13.45
CA LYS A 194 0.96 15.39 -12.50
C LYS A 194 0.43 16.70 -13.07
N SER A 195 1.17 17.31 -13.99
CA SER A 195 0.79 18.57 -14.64
C SER A 195 -0.22 18.37 -15.78
N ASN A 196 -0.21 17.21 -16.44
CA ASN A 196 -1.00 16.93 -17.64
C ASN A 196 -2.17 15.97 -17.41
N ILE A 197 -2.34 15.45 -16.20
CA ILE A 197 -3.43 14.52 -15.90
C ILE A 197 -4.72 15.30 -15.60
N ASP A 198 -5.71 15.17 -16.49
CA ASP A 198 -7.02 15.77 -16.32
C ASP A 198 -7.89 14.91 -15.40
N LYS A 199 -7.87 15.22 -14.09
CA LYS A 199 -8.62 14.47 -13.07
C LYS A 199 -10.12 14.33 -13.37
N SER A 200 -10.71 15.27 -14.13
CA SER A 200 -12.12 15.27 -14.52
C SER A 200 -12.49 14.16 -15.51
N THR A 201 -11.52 13.70 -16.30
CA THR A 201 -11.73 12.71 -17.37
C THR A 201 -11.47 11.27 -16.91
N CYS A 202 -10.76 11.10 -15.79
CA CYS A 202 -10.56 9.81 -15.12
C CYS A 202 -11.78 9.41 -14.25
N LYS A 203 -12.92 9.05 -14.85
CA LYS A 203 -14.07 8.52 -14.09
C LYS A 203 -13.93 7.03 -13.79
N THR A 204 -13.45 6.26 -14.77
CA THR A 204 -13.28 4.81 -14.66
C THR A 204 -11.80 4.44 -14.55
N THR A 205 -11.49 3.31 -13.93
CA THR A 205 -10.12 2.76 -13.87
C THR A 205 -9.54 2.53 -15.27
N SER A 206 -10.35 2.11 -16.24
CA SER A 206 -9.94 1.95 -17.65
C SER A 206 -9.50 3.27 -18.27
N ASP A 207 -10.22 4.35 -17.99
CA ASP A 207 -9.96 5.67 -18.56
C ASP A 207 -8.64 6.21 -18.00
N ALA A 208 -8.43 6.07 -16.69
CA ALA A 208 -7.16 6.44 -16.05
C ALA A 208 -5.96 5.67 -16.63
N ILE A 209 -6.13 4.37 -16.91
CA ILE A 209 -5.08 3.56 -17.55
C ILE A 209 -4.82 4.06 -18.98
N ASN A 210 -5.86 4.34 -19.75
CA ASN A 210 -5.73 4.83 -21.13
C ASN A 210 -5.06 6.21 -21.18
N GLN A 211 -5.42 7.11 -20.27
CA GLN A 211 -4.75 8.41 -20.14
C GLN A 211 -3.29 8.26 -19.74
N MET A 212 -2.97 7.38 -18.80
CA MET A 212 -1.58 7.13 -18.42
C MET A 212 -0.77 6.62 -19.61
N LYS A 213 -1.33 5.74 -20.46
CA LYS A 213 -0.70 5.28 -21.70
C LYS A 213 -0.48 6.42 -22.69
N GLN A 214 -1.48 7.27 -22.89
CA GLN A 214 -1.36 8.45 -23.77
C GLN A 214 -0.30 9.42 -23.27
N LEU A 215 -0.25 9.70 -21.96
CA LEU A 215 0.78 10.54 -21.35
C LEU A 215 2.17 9.90 -21.43
N ALA A 216 2.28 8.59 -21.30
CA ALA A 216 3.54 7.87 -21.50
C ALA A 216 4.03 7.99 -22.95
N ALA A 217 3.12 7.85 -23.94
CA ALA A 217 3.45 8.05 -25.35
C ALA A 217 3.90 9.49 -25.62
N LYS A 218 3.16 10.49 -25.13
CA LYS A 218 3.54 11.92 -25.22
C LYS A 218 4.91 12.18 -24.59
N TRP A 219 5.17 11.63 -23.40
CA TRP A 219 6.48 11.76 -22.76
C TRP A 219 7.60 11.12 -23.59
N SER A 220 7.37 9.94 -24.16
CA SER A 220 8.39 9.26 -24.98
C SER A 220 8.76 10.07 -26.22
N ALA A 221 7.78 10.76 -26.82
CA ALA A 221 7.95 11.61 -28.00
C ALA A 221 8.68 12.94 -27.73
N LEU A 222 8.74 13.42 -26.48
CA LEU A 222 9.49 14.63 -26.13
C LEU A 222 10.99 14.46 -26.41
N THR A 223 11.63 15.56 -26.81
CA THR A 223 13.09 15.64 -26.97
C THR A 223 13.81 15.50 -25.63
N ILE A 224 15.11 15.25 -25.67
CA ILE A 224 15.92 15.09 -24.46
C ILE A 224 15.95 16.40 -23.66
N ASP A 225 16.11 17.54 -24.34
CA ASP A 225 16.17 18.87 -23.72
C ASP A 225 14.86 19.23 -23.00
N GLU A 226 13.71 18.94 -23.62
CA GLU A 226 12.41 19.10 -22.98
C GLU A 226 12.29 18.23 -21.73
N LYS A 227 12.72 16.96 -21.80
CA LYS A 227 12.71 16.06 -20.63
C LYS A 227 13.60 16.56 -19.50
N GLU A 228 14.71 17.24 -19.82
CA GLU A 228 15.60 17.85 -18.83
C GLU A 228 14.95 19.07 -18.16
N SER A 229 14.26 19.91 -18.93
CA SER A 229 13.51 21.05 -18.38
C SER A 229 12.46 20.62 -17.33
N TRP A 230 11.82 19.47 -17.54
CA TRP A 230 10.89 18.88 -16.58
C TRP A 230 11.56 18.39 -15.30
N LYS A 231 12.85 18.03 -15.30
CA LYS A 231 13.58 17.70 -14.07
C LYS A 231 13.73 18.93 -13.18
N ALA A 232 14.00 20.10 -13.77
CA ALA A 232 14.22 21.36 -13.06
C ALA A 232 12.92 22.04 -12.58
N LYS A 233 11.80 21.84 -13.29
CA LYS A 233 10.52 22.49 -12.96
C LYS A 233 10.04 22.19 -11.54
N GLN A 234 9.73 23.21 -10.74
CA GLN A 234 9.05 23.05 -9.45
C GLN A 234 7.55 22.84 -9.68
N LEU A 235 6.94 21.96 -8.90
CA LEU A 235 5.52 21.57 -8.98
C LEU A 235 4.73 22.20 -7.85
#